data_AF-A0ABD2ERG1-F1
#
_entry.id   AF-A0ABD2ERG1-F1
#
_cell.length_a   1.000
_cell.length_b   1.000
_cell.length_c   1.000
_cell.angle_alpha   90.00
_cell.angle_beta   90.00
_cell.angle_gamma   90.00
#
_symmetry.space_group_name_H-M   'P 1'
#
loop_
_entity.id
_entity.type
_entity.pdbx_description
1 polymer ?
#
loop_
_entity_poly.entity_id
_entity_poly.type
_entity_poly.pdbx_seq_one_letter_code
_entity_poly.pdbx_strand_id
1 'polypeptide(L)'
;MALPFSVLVALVWLSCMSIYSLGCDLPQTHSLGNRRALILLGKMRRISPFSCLEDRNDFRFPQEELDINQFQKAQAISVLHEMIQKIFNLFSTKDSPDAWDKTLLDKFCTGLYQQLNELEACLMQEAEVEETPLMNEDSILAVRKYFQRITLYLKEKRHSPCAWEVVRAEIMKSFSSSTNLQERLRREE
;
A
#
# COMPACT_ATOMS: atom_id res chain seq x y z
N MET A 1 -15.45 9.33 49.52
CA MET A 1 -16.65 8.73 48.90
C MET A 1 -16.18 7.57 48.03
N ALA A 2 -16.54 6.33 48.38
CA ALA A 2 -16.13 5.14 47.62
C ALA A 2 -17.02 5.01 46.37
N LEU A 3 -16.42 4.82 45.21
CA LEU A 3 -17.16 4.59 43.97
C LEU A 3 -17.95 3.27 44.12
N PRO A 4 -19.27 3.24 43.91
CA PRO A 4 -20.05 2.02 44.09
C PRO A 4 -19.60 0.95 43.09
N PHE A 5 -19.56 -0.31 43.53
CA PHE A 5 -19.05 -1.45 42.76
C PHE A 5 -19.71 -1.59 41.37
N SER A 6 -21.00 -1.24 41.25
CA SER A 6 -21.72 -1.21 39.98
C SER A 6 -21.13 -0.21 38.96
N VAL A 7 -20.61 0.92 39.43
CA VAL A 7 -19.97 1.94 38.57
C VAL A 7 -18.59 1.46 38.12
N LEU A 8 -17.83 0.77 38.97
CA LEU A 8 -16.57 0.15 38.59
C LEU A 8 -16.77 -0.92 37.51
N VAL A 9 -17.77 -1.78 37.66
CA VAL A 9 -18.10 -2.81 36.66
C VAL A 9 -18.58 -2.17 35.35
N ALA A 10 -19.40 -1.11 35.42
CA ALA A 10 -19.84 -0.38 34.23
C ALA A 10 -18.68 0.32 33.51
N LEU A 11 -17.74 0.91 34.24
CA LEU A 11 -16.54 1.54 33.67
C LEU A 11 -15.61 0.52 33.03
N VAL A 12 -15.42 -0.65 33.66
CA VAL A 12 -14.65 -1.75 33.08
C VAL A 12 -15.33 -2.24 31.80
N TRP A 13 -16.65 -2.41 31.81
CA TRP A 13 -17.42 -2.80 30.63
C TRP A 13 -17.35 -1.76 29.51
N LEU A 14 -17.52 -0.48 29.81
CA LEU A 14 -17.39 0.63 28.86
C LEU A 14 -15.97 0.73 28.30
N SER A 15 -14.94 0.52 29.13
CA SER A 15 -13.55 0.49 28.68
C SER A 15 -13.25 -0.74 27.82
N CYS A 16 -13.84 -1.90 28.13
CA CYS A 16 -13.77 -3.09 27.29
C CYS A 16 -14.43 -2.79 25.93
N MET A 17 -15.66 -2.29 25.93
CA MET A 17 -16.37 -1.93 24.70
C MET A 17 -15.66 -0.85 23.89
N SER A 18 -14.93 0.10 24.51
CA SER A 18 -14.12 1.08 23.78
C SER A 18 -12.86 0.46 23.16
N ILE A 19 -12.28 -0.56 23.81
CA ILE A 19 -11.15 -1.32 23.26
C ILE A 19 -11.62 -2.20 22.08
N TYR A 20 -12.84 -2.76 22.16
CA TYR A 20 -13.47 -3.53 21.08
C TYR A 20 -14.13 -2.68 19.98
N SER A 21 -14.23 -1.36 20.17
CA SER A 21 -14.81 -0.41 19.21
C SER A 21 -13.76 0.30 18.33
N LEU A 22 -12.48 -0.04 18.46
CA LEU A 22 -11.46 0.45 17.53
C LEU A 22 -11.54 -0.38 16.25
N GLY A 23 -12.52 -0.06 15.41
CA GLY A 23 -12.49 -0.46 14.02
C GLY A 23 -11.19 0.01 13.36
N CYS A 24 -10.83 -0.62 12.25
CA CYS A 24 -9.66 -0.25 11.48
C CYS A 24 -9.78 1.20 10.91
N ASP A 25 -9.24 2.20 11.62
CA ASP A 25 -9.12 3.63 11.25
C ASP A 25 -7.97 3.89 10.24
N LEU A 26 -7.91 3.03 9.22
CA LEU A 26 -6.89 3.03 8.17
C LEU A 26 -6.96 4.20 7.16
N PRO A 27 -8.12 4.84 6.85
CA PRO A 27 -8.18 5.84 5.78
C PRO A 27 -7.24 7.04 5.97
N GLN A 28 -7.10 7.52 7.21
CA GLN A 28 -6.31 8.72 7.50
C GLN A 28 -4.80 8.44 7.55
N THR A 29 -4.39 7.33 8.18
CA THR A 29 -2.97 6.95 8.27
C THR A 29 -2.43 6.51 6.92
N HIS A 30 -3.23 5.75 6.16
CA HIS A 30 -2.81 5.21 4.87
C HIS A 30 -2.72 6.29 3.78
N SER A 31 -3.67 7.22 3.71
CA SER A 31 -3.60 8.36 2.78
C SER A 31 -2.39 9.25 3.06
N LEU A 32 -2.04 9.45 4.33
CA LEU A 32 -0.83 10.15 4.75
C LEU A 32 0.43 9.39 4.34
N GLY A 33 0.45 8.06 4.53
CA GLY A 33 1.54 7.18 4.11
C GLY A 33 1.80 7.25 2.61
N ASN A 34 0.76 7.16 1.79
CA ASN A 34 0.86 7.27 0.33
C ASN A 34 1.35 8.65 -0.12
N ARG A 35 0.89 9.73 0.52
CA ARG A 35 1.39 11.07 0.25
C ARG A 35 2.89 11.18 0.55
N ARG A 36 3.36 10.62 1.68
CA ARG A 36 4.79 10.59 2.02
C ARG A 36 5.58 9.77 1.00
N ALA A 37 5.07 8.61 0.60
CA ALA A 37 5.66 7.75 -0.42
C ALA A 37 5.85 8.49 -1.75
N LEU A 38 4.83 9.20 -2.22
CA LEU A 38 4.89 10.03 -3.44
C LEU A 38 5.93 11.15 -3.35
N ILE A 39 6.01 11.84 -2.21
CA ILE A 39 7.02 12.89 -1.99
C ILE A 39 8.44 12.30 -2.05
N LEU A 40 8.66 11.14 -1.43
CA LEU A 40 9.97 10.47 -1.44
C LEU A 40 10.33 9.99 -2.85
N LEU A 41 9.40 9.39 -3.58
CA LEU A 41 9.59 9.01 -4.99
C LEU A 41 9.90 10.22 -5.87
N GLY A 42 9.26 11.37 -5.62
CA GLY A 42 9.58 12.62 -6.31
C GLY A 42 11.00 13.10 -6.03
N LYS A 43 11.45 13.02 -4.78
CA LYS A 43 12.82 13.40 -4.36
C LYS A 43 13.89 12.43 -4.87
N MET A 44 13.54 11.16 -5.08
CA MET A 44 14.45 10.14 -5.62
C MET A 44 14.72 10.30 -7.13
N ARG A 45 14.00 11.18 -7.83
CA ARG A 45 14.24 11.46 -9.26
C ARG A 45 15.65 12.03 -9.46
N ARG A 46 16.46 11.36 -10.28
CA ARG A 46 17.83 11.77 -10.63
C ARG A 46 17.96 12.32 -12.04
N ILE A 47 17.11 11.87 -12.96
CA ILE A 47 17.17 12.21 -14.38
C ILE A 47 15.81 12.70 -14.87
N SER A 48 15.81 13.41 -16.00
CA SER A 48 14.57 13.87 -16.63
C SER A 48 13.85 12.68 -17.29
N PRO A 49 12.53 12.50 -17.10
CA PRO A 49 11.77 11.47 -17.80
C PRO A 49 11.85 11.59 -19.33
N PHE A 50 12.09 12.81 -19.85
CA PHE A 50 12.27 13.05 -21.29
C PHE A 50 13.58 12.49 -21.85
N SER A 51 14.57 12.20 -20.99
CA SER A 51 15.80 11.54 -21.43
C SER A 51 15.63 10.03 -21.60
N CYS A 52 14.51 9.46 -21.15
CA CYS A 52 14.24 8.02 -21.14
C CYS A 52 13.04 7.64 -22.01
N LEU A 53 12.76 8.43 -23.06
CA LEU A 53 11.62 8.20 -23.96
C LEU A 53 11.69 6.84 -24.66
N GLU A 54 12.88 6.43 -25.11
CA GLU A 54 13.12 5.14 -25.77
C GLU A 54 12.93 3.93 -24.85
N ASP A 55 12.99 4.16 -23.53
CA ASP A 55 12.81 3.13 -22.52
C ASP A 55 11.37 3.06 -21.98
N ARG A 56 10.46 3.92 -22.46
CA ARG A 56 9.05 3.90 -22.03
C ARG A 56 8.43 2.53 -22.27
N ASN A 57 7.66 2.09 -21.29
CA ASN A 57 6.93 0.85 -21.36
C ASN A 57 5.54 1.04 -20.75
N ASP A 58 4.53 0.44 -21.38
CA ASP A 58 3.20 0.35 -20.79
C ASP A 58 3.11 -0.95 -19.98
N PHE A 59 3.16 -0.81 -18.65
CA PHE A 59 3.08 -1.93 -17.72
C PHE A 59 1.66 -2.46 -17.53
N ARG A 60 0.65 -1.77 -18.07
CA ARG A 60 -0.77 -2.13 -17.96
C ARG A 60 -1.18 -2.31 -16.50
N PHE A 61 -1.28 -1.19 -15.77
CA PHE A 61 -1.81 -1.19 -14.41
C PHE A 61 -3.23 -1.80 -14.41
N PRO A 62 -3.56 -2.74 -13.52
CA PRO A 62 -4.82 -3.48 -13.55
C PRO A 62 -5.98 -2.64 -13.00
N GLN A 63 -6.37 -1.60 -13.73
CA GLN A 63 -7.38 -0.64 -13.26
C GLN A 63 -8.78 -1.27 -13.15
N GLU A 64 -9.10 -2.21 -14.05
CA GLU A 64 -10.41 -2.88 -14.12
C GLU A 64 -10.59 -3.86 -12.96
N GLU A 65 -9.56 -4.64 -12.65
CA GLU A 65 -9.55 -5.58 -11.52
C GLU A 65 -9.39 -4.88 -10.16
N LEU A 66 -9.17 -3.56 -10.16
CA LEU A 66 -9.05 -2.70 -8.97
C LEU A 66 -10.20 -1.70 -8.84
N ASP A 67 -11.33 -1.91 -9.52
CA ASP A 67 -12.49 -1.03 -9.42
C ASP A 67 -13.18 -1.09 -8.05
N ILE A 68 -13.57 0.09 -7.54
CA ILE A 68 -14.13 0.32 -6.20
C ILE A 68 -15.41 -0.50 -5.96
N ASN A 69 -16.20 -0.67 -7.02
CA ASN A 69 -17.52 -1.28 -6.93
C ASN A 69 -17.46 -2.80 -6.66
N GLN A 70 -16.27 -3.40 -6.77
CA GLN A 70 -16.10 -4.85 -6.66
C GLN A 70 -15.60 -5.30 -5.28
N PHE A 71 -15.26 -4.39 -4.37
CA PHE A 71 -14.61 -4.75 -3.11
C PHE A 71 -15.45 -4.47 -1.86
N GLN A 72 -15.46 -5.46 -0.96
CA GLN A 72 -15.67 -5.23 0.47
C GLN A 72 -14.39 -4.65 1.10
N LYS A 73 -14.52 -4.02 2.28
CA LYS A 73 -13.40 -3.36 2.97
C LYS A 73 -12.19 -4.29 3.16
N ALA A 74 -12.38 -5.50 3.70
CA ALA A 74 -11.30 -6.46 3.92
C ALA A 74 -10.56 -6.82 2.63
N GLN A 75 -11.27 -6.99 1.52
CA GLN A 75 -10.67 -7.29 0.21
C GLN A 75 -9.85 -6.11 -0.32
N ALA A 76 -10.34 -4.87 -0.15
CA ALA A 76 -9.59 -3.68 -0.52
C ALA A 76 -8.29 -3.55 0.29
N ILE A 77 -8.33 -3.86 1.59
CA ILE A 77 -7.15 -3.89 2.48
C ILE A 77 -6.16 -4.96 2.00
N SER A 78 -6.61 -6.18 1.70
CA SER A 78 -5.77 -7.27 1.20
C SER A 78 -5.07 -6.93 -0.11
N VAL A 79 -5.80 -6.34 -1.05
CA VAL A 79 -5.26 -5.94 -2.35
C VAL A 79 -4.24 -4.81 -2.21
N LEU A 80 -4.52 -3.84 -1.34
CA LEU A 80 -3.59 -2.77 -1.02
C LEU A 80 -2.33 -3.28 -0.32
N HIS A 81 -2.48 -4.21 0.62
CA HIS A 81 -1.36 -4.89 1.28
C HIS A 81 -0.46 -5.58 0.25
N GLU A 82 -1.01 -6.39 -0.66
CA GLU A 82 -0.23 -7.04 -1.72
C GLU A 82 0.49 -5.99 -2.60
N MET A 83 -0.18 -4.90 -2.97
CA MET A 83 0.42 -3.83 -3.77
C MET A 83 1.61 -3.17 -3.06
N ILE A 84 1.44 -2.73 -1.81
CA ILE A 84 2.53 -2.13 -1.02
C ILE A 84 3.67 -3.14 -0.82
N GLN A 85 3.36 -4.42 -0.60
CA GLN A 85 4.35 -5.48 -0.41
C GLN A 85 5.20 -5.66 -1.67
N LYS A 86 4.59 -5.63 -2.86
CA LYS A 86 5.35 -5.71 -4.12
C LYS A 86 6.23 -4.49 -4.35
N ILE A 87 5.77 -3.29 -3.98
CA ILE A 87 6.59 -2.07 -4.05
C ILE A 87 7.77 -2.18 -3.09
N PHE A 88 7.53 -2.57 -1.82
CA PHE A 88 8.59 -2.74 -0.83
C PHE A 88 9.65 -3.73 -1.33
N ASN A 89 9.22 -4.88 -1.85
CA ASN A 89 10.12 -5.90 -2.38
C ASN A 89 10.94 -5.38 -3.57
N LEU A 90 10.30 -4.64 -4.49
CA LEU A 90 10.96 -4.06 -5.66
C LEU A 90 12.09 -3.10 -5.27
N PHE A 91 11.83 -2.20 -4.32
CA PHE A 91 12.80 -1.17 -3.90
C PHE A 91 13.84 -1.68 -2.91
N SER A 92 13.58 -2.80 -2.23
CA SER A 92 14.51 -3.44 -1.29
C SER A 92 15.44 -4.47 -1.96
N THR A 93 15.34 -4.67 -3.28
CA THR A 93 16.26 -5.56 -4.03
C THR A 93 17.69 -5.02 -4.05
N LYS A 94 18.69 -5.89 -4.25
CA LYS A 94 20.11 -5.49 -4.28
C LYS A 94 20.47 -4.54 -5.43
N ASP A 95 19.72 -4.59 -6.53
CA ASP A 95 19.97 -3.79 -7.74
C ASP A 95 19.31 -2.39 -7.68
N SER A 96 18.49 -2.14 -6.65
CA SER A 96 17.80 -0.86 -6.40
C SER A 96 18.71 0.20 -5.72
N PRO A 97 19.49 -0.11 -4.66
CA PRO A 97 20.31 0.85 -3.92
C PRO A 97 21.26 1.70 -4.76
N ASP A 98 21.82 1.18 -5.85
CA ASP A 98 22.75 1.93 -6.70
C ASP A 98 22.02 3.00 -7.53
N ALA A 99 20.73 2.79 -7.81
CA ALA A 99 19.89 3.71 -8.57
C ALA A 99 19.40 4.91 -7.74
N TRP A 100 19.44 4.84 -6.39
CA TRP A 100 18.78 5.82 -5.51
C TRP A 100 19.71 6.46 -4.47
N ASP A 101 19.29 7.61 -3.93
CA ASP A 101 19.90 8.13 -2.71
C ASP A 101 19.56 7.18 -1.55
N LYS A 102 20.58 6.64 -0.89
CA LYS A 102 20.40 5.61 0.15
C LYS A 102 19.52 6.09 1.30
N THR A 103 19.59 7.37 1.67
CA THR A 103 18.81 7.94 2.76
C THR A 103 17.34 8.08 2.37
N LEU A 104 17.08 8.50 1.12
CA LEU A 104 15.70 8.59 0.62
C LEU A 104 15.09 7.20 0.43
N LEU A 105 15.86 6.24 -0.08
CA LEU A 105 15.42 4.86 -0.25
C LEU A 105 15.09 4.21 1.10
N ASP A 106 15.95 4.37 2.09
CA ASP A 106 15.74 3.84 3.46
C ASP A 106 14.45 4.40 4.09
N LYS A 107 14.25 5.73 4.01
CA LYS A 107 13.00 6.37 4.48
C LYS A 107 11.78 5.87 3.73
N PHE A 108 11.90 5.63 2.43
CA PHE A 108 10.82 5.10 1.62
C PHE A 108 10.46 3.68 2.02
N CYS A 109 11.42 2.76 2.07
CA CYS A 109 11.20 1.38 2.48
C CYS A 109 10.69 1.27 3.92
N THR A 110 11.21 2.09 4.85
CA THR A 110 10.70 2.17 6.23
C THR A 110 9.24 2.60 6.28
N GLY A 111 8.87 3.63 5.50
CA GLY A 111 7.49 4.10 5.41
C GLY A 111 6.54 3.04 4.84
N LEU A 112 6.95 2.31 3.80
CA LEU A 112 6.17 1.20 3.24
C LEU A 112 6.01 0.05 4.24
N TYR A 113 7.08 -0.29 4.96
CA TYR A 113 7.03 -1.34 5.98
C TYR A 113 6.06 -0.98 7.11
N GLN A 114 6.05 0.28 7.53
CA GLN A 114 5.05 0.76 8.50
C GLN A 114 3.62 0.61 7.96
N GLN A 115 3.37 0.99 6.70
CA GLN A 115 2.05 0.81 6.08
C GLN A 115 1.64 -0.67 6.01
N LEU A 116 2.57 -1.58 5.73
CA LEU A 116 2.30 -3.02 5.74
C LEU A 116 1.83 -3.51 7.11
N ASN A 117 2.53 -3.13 8.18
CA ASN A 117 2.15 -3.53 9.54
C ASN A 117 0.77 -2.97 9.94
N GLU A 118 0.45 -1.74 9.53
CA GLU A 118 -0.87 -1.14 9.76
C GLU A 118 -1.99 -1.91 9.01
N LEU A 119 -1.74 -2.27 7.75
CA LEU A 119 -2.67 -3.07 6.94
C LEU A 119 -2.87 -4.49 7.49
N GLU A 120 -1.78 -5.14 7.92
CA GLU A 120 -1.83 -6.48 8.51
C GLU A 120 -2.62 -6.50 9.82
N ALA A 121 -2.38 -5.52 10.71
CA ALA A 121 -3.16 -5.38 11.95
C ALA A 121 -4.65 -5.21 11.67
N CYS A 122 -5.01 -4.43 10.65
CA CYS A 122 -6.39 -4.28 10.20
C CYS A 122 -7.00 -5.58 9.65
N LEU A 123 -6.26 -6.35 8.85
CA LEU A 123 -6.76 -7.63 8.33
C LEU A 123 -7.05 -8.63 9.45
N MET A 124 -6.23 -8.66 10.50
CA MET A 124 -6.45 -9.53 11.65
C MET A 124 -7.75 -9.18 12.39
N GLN A 125 -8.07 -7.88 12.50
CA GLN A 125 -9.32 -7.43 13.12
C GLN A 125 -10.54 -7.78 12.27
N GLU A 126 -10.48 -7.57 10.95
CA GLU A 126 -11.62 -7.88 10.07
C GLU A 126 -11.84 -9.39 9.92
N ALA A 127 -10.79 -10.21 10.00
CA ALA A 127 -10.89 -11.68 10.00
C ALA A 127 -11.63 -12.26 11.23
N GLU A 128 -11.67 -11.53 12.35
CA GLU A 128 -12.44 -11.92 13.53
C GLU A 128 -13.93 -11.52 13.43
N VAL A 129 -14.27 -10.59 12.53
CA VAL A 129 -15.60 -9.96 12.43
C VAL A 129 -16.41 -10.48 11.24
N GLU A 130 -15.77 -10.85 10.12
CA GLU A 130 -16.46 -11.20 8.87
C GLU A 130 -16.19 -12.66 8.41
N GLU A 131 -17.26 -13.38 8.03
CA GLU A 131 -17.16 -14.69 7.32
C GLU A 131 -16.84 -14.54 5.82
N THR A 132 -16.56 -13.32 5.36
CA THR A 132 -16.34 -13.01 3.94
C THR A 132 -14.95 -13.47 3.50
N PRO A 133 -14.76 -13.81 2.22
CA PRO A 133 -13.44 -14.10 1.69
C PRO A 133 -12.54 -12.86 1.82
N LEU A 134 -11.54 -12.94 2.70
CA LEU A 134 -10.55 -11.89 2.94
C LEU A 134 -9.75 -11.51 1.69
N MET A 135 -9.74 -12.38 0.67
CA MET A 135 -8.94 -12.22 -0.54
C MET A 135 -9.82 -12.26 -1.79
N ASN A 136 -9.66 -11.25 -2.64
CA ASN A 136 -10.04 -11.34 -4.04
C ASN A 136 -8.84 -11.91 -4.82
N GLU A 137 -8.86 -13.22 -5.10
CA GLU A 137 -7.75 -13.92 -5.74
C GLU A 137 -7.41 -13.35 -7.13
N ASP A 138 -8.42 -12.95 -7.90
CA ASP A 138 -8.24 -12.41 -9.25
C ASP A 138 -7.51 -11.05 -9.21
N SER A 139 -7.94 -10.14 -8.34
CA SER A 139 -7.28 -8.84 -8.16
C SER A 139 -5.84 -8.99 -7.64
N ILE A 140 -5.62 -9.88 -6.68
CA ILE A 140 -4.27 -10.16 -6.14
C ILE A 140 -3.38 -10.75 -7.24
N LEU A 141 -3.90 -11.67 -8.05
CA LEU A 141 -3.18 -12.23 -9.19
C LEU A 141 -2.88 -11.15 -10.24
N ALA A 142 -3.80 -10.23 -10.51
CA ALA A 142 -3.60 -9.11 -11.42
C ALA A 142 -2.46 -8.19 -10.94
N VAL A 143 -2.44 -7.85 -9.65
CA VAL A 143 -1.35 -7.08 -9.02
C VAL A 143 -0.01 -7.83 -9.16
N ARG A 144 0.02 -9.13 -8.87
CA ARG A 144 1.24 -9.95 -9.03
C ARG A 144 1.76 -9.95 -10.46
N LYS A 145 0.89 -10.16 -11.45
CA LYS A 145 1.24 -10.12 -12.88
C LYS A 145 1.76 -8.75 -13.30
N TYR A 146 1.17 -7.67 -12.79
CA TYR A 146 1.64 -6.31 -13.03
C TYR A 146 3.09 -6.09 -12.54
N PHE A 147 3.40 -6.45 -11.30
CA PHE A 147 4.76 -6.32 -10.77
C PHE A 147 5.76 -7.30 -11.41
N GLN A 148 5.28 -8.46 -11.87
CA GLN A 148 6.10 -9.37 -12.67
C GLN A 148 6.55 -8.72 -13.98
N ARG A 149 5.66 -8.01 -14.69
CA ARG A 149 6.02 -7.25 -15.91
C ARG A 149 7.08 -6.18 -15.61
N ILE A 150 6.93 -5.44 -14.51
CA ILE A 150 7.93 -4.45 -14.05
C ILE A 150 9.30 -5.11 -13.81
N THR A 151 9.31 -6.24 -13.11
CA THR A 151 10.55 -6.95 -12.79
C THR A 151 11.23 -7.49 -14.05
N LEU A 152 10.46 -8.02 -15.00
CA LEU A 152 10.99 -8.50 -16.28
C LEU A 152 11.60 -7.37 -17.10
N TYR A 153 10.91 -6.22 -17.17
CA TYR A 153 11.42 -5.02 -17.84
C TYR A 153 12.75 -4.54 -17.25
N LEU A 154 12.87 -4.47 -15.91
CA LEU A 154 14.13 -4.08 -15.27
C LEU A 154 15.28 -5.02 -15.62
N LYS A 155 15.02 -6.34 -15.68
CA LYS A 155 16.01 -7.34 -16.10
C LYS A 155 16.41 -7.14 -17.57
N GLU A 156 15.45 -6.95 -18.46
CA GLU A 156 15.68 -6.72 -19.89
C GLU A 156 16.55 -5.46 -20.11
N LYS A 157 16.23 -4.38 -19.41
CA LYS A 157 16.97 -3.11 -19.46
C LYS A 157 18.21 -3.10 -18.57
N ARG A 158 18.59 -4.26 -17.98
CA ARG A 158 19.79 -4.44 -17.15
C ARG A 158 19.91 -3.40 -16.02
N HIS A 159 18.79 -3.08 -15.40
CA HIS A 159 18.72 -2.11 -14.29
C HIS A 159 19.35 -0.74 -14.64
N SER A 160 19.25 -0.31 -15.91
CA SER A 160 19.79 0.98 -16.35
C SER A 160 19.15 2.15 -15.58
N PRO A 161 19.83 3.32 -15.50
CA PRO A 161 19.25 4.50 -14.87
C PRO A 161 17.90 4.91 -15.48
N CYS A 162 17.74 4.78 -16.80
CA CYS A 162 16.46 5.07 -17.45
C CYS A 162 15.37 4.06 -17.13
N ALA A 163 15.71 2.78 -17.02
CA ALA A 163 14.75 1.76 -16.59
C ALA A 163 14.20 2.05 -15.20
N TRP A 164 15.08 2.43 -14.28
CA TRP A 164 14.66 2.80 -12.92
C TRP A 164 13.84 4.10 -12.89
N GLU A 165 14.14 5.10 -13.72
CA GLU A 165 13.30 6.31 -13.82
C GLU A 165 11.90 5.99 -14.36
N VAL A 166 11.81 5.12 -15.37
CA VAL A 166 10.52 4.64 -15.91
C VAL A 166 9.72 3.90 -14.84
N VAL A 167 10.36 2.98 -14.10
CA VAL A 167 9.71 2.26 -13.00
C VAL A 167 9.29 3.20 -11.87
N ARG A 168 10.13 4.16 -11.47
CA ARG A 168 9.78 5.16 -10.45
C ARG A 168 8.53 5.95 -10.83
N ALA A 169 8.45 6.39 -12.09
CA ALA A 169 7.27 7.10 -12.60
C ALA A 169 6.03 6.19 -12.62
N GLU A 170 6.17 4.93 -13.03
CA GLU A 170 5.09 3.95 -13.01
C GLU A 170 4.58 3.67 -11.58
N ILE A 171 5.47 3.57 -10.59
CA ILE A 171 5.09 3.38 -9.19
C ILE A 171 4.40 4.63 -8.62
N MET A 172 4.85 5.84 -8.99
CA MET A 172 4.10 7.05 -8.64
C MET A 172 2.68 7.05 -9.22
N LYS A 173 2.54 6.61 -10.47
CA LYS A 173 1.25 6.47 -11.14
C LYS A 173 0.38 5.45 -10.41
N SER A 174 0.92 4.30 -10.04
CA SER A 174 0.16 3.25 -9.35
C SER A 174 -0.35 3.72 -7.97
N PHE A 175 0.46 4.43 -7.18
CA PHE A 175 0.01 5.07 -5.93
C PHE A 175 -1.16 6.04 -6.19
N SER A 176 -1.09 6.81 -7.28
CA SER A 176 -2.13 7.77 -7.65
C SER A 176 -3.40 7.06 -8.14
N SER A 177 -3.27 5.98 -8.90
CA SER A 177 -4.40 5.17 -9.38
C SER A 177 -5.08 4.36 -8.27
N SER A 178 -4.36 4.05 -7.19
CA SER A 178 -4.91 3.36 -6.02
C SER A 178 -5.76 4.25 -5.11
N THR A 179 -5.96 5.55 -5.43
CA THR A 179 -6.84 6.43 -4.65
C THR A 179 -8.27 5.90 -4.56
N ASN A 180 -8.71 5.21 -5.60
CA ASN A 180 -10.01 4.56 -5.66
C ASN A 180 -10.19 3.50 -4.55
N LEU A 181 -9.20 2.63 -4.34
CA LEU A 181 -9.19 1.68 -3.22
C LEU A 181 -9.17 2.40 -1.87
N GLN A 182 -8.46 3.51 -1.76
CA GLN A 182 -8.41 4.32 -0.54
C GLN A 182 -9.74 5.02 -0.25
N GLU A 183 -10.46 5.48 -1.27
CA GLU A 183 -11.80 6.01 -1.11
C GLU A 183 -12.78 4.95 -0.61
N ARG A 184 -12.63 3.70 -1.05
CA ARG A 184 -13.45 2.59 -0.54
C ARG A 184 -13.31 2.43 0.97
N LEU A 185 -12.06 2.49 1.47
CA LEU A 185 -11.76 2.41 2.90
C LEU A 185 -12.42 3.55 3.69
N ARG A 186 -12.67 4.71 3.07
CA ARG A 186 -13.25 5.90 3.71
C ARG A 186 -14.79 5.95 3.70
N ARG A 187 -15.46 5.22 2.80
CA ARG A 187 -16.92 5.35 2.59
C ARG A 187 -17.79 4.48 3.50
N GLU A 188 -17.21 3.60 4.29
CA GLU A 188 -17.95 2.67 5.17
C GLU A 188 -17.81 3.02 6.68
N GLU A 189 -17.41 4.25 6.99
CA GLU A 189 -17.63 4.90 8.31
C GLU A 189 -19.02 5.55 8.35
#